data_AF-A0A930A543-F1
#
_entry.id   AF-A0A930A543-F1
#
_cell.length_a   1.000
_cell.length_b   1.000
_cell.length_c   1.000
_cell.angle_alpha   90.00
_cell.angle_beta   90.00
_cell.angle_gamma   90.00
#
_symmetry.space_group_name_H-M   'P 1'
#
loop_
_entity.id
_entity.type
_entity.pdbx_description
1 polymer ?
#
loop_
_entity_poly.entity_id
_entity_poly.type
_entity_poly.pdbx_seq_one_letter_code
_entity_poly.pdbx_strand_id
1 'polypeptide(L)'
;MKKYLKSLCAGLTISTALVLVGNQVTYAEETNTTTQASPAATSESSTTTSPTTSTTTTTVTPTAPVTGTQSLPSAISTPYSTSVSTASSALTAVDNIVDIGGYVNVEGLPATLSEDGTGVTYSFTVSYQRLHSSDEGQTVSDLLIRVPNIDNADVKFTLVGTRDASGNPVDVNVPMSIVDYYEADYSGGDDYGIPTAEELAAGKKAYTLSGNDYLQDDGKVKSYNIYTTQNHSQSVLVQVTIPMDQAKNIKYLPLDARAEWKASDGASTVRGYESGCQSLEEYSNHTVTMNGDPENVGGLSDVSLITDEYVYSLSNPSSITDDYVKDGHLIKSVSNPNTYITPNNGDWTNIPNDTNINSTTFFNYIDTFTLRWNPTVTYYAPVSEDMADQDVSMVQFGDVVVDYVVQGTSTQLQPSYMDTTLRPLFNADGSLGMYDAAENTSELPQTITYNGDVYNLVGPSATSLVSGLLLEGTTHVVYEYVLAAVPAPTPSTPATPATPATPATPAAPTQSTQTPKTADTTNLSGYVAALLAAFVGFSLTAVNRYKS
;
A
#
# COMPACT_ATOMS: atom_id res chain seq x y z
N MET A 1 -42.14 -30.44 -1.47
CA MET A 1 -40.83 -31.07 -1.72
C MET A 1 -40.29 -30.57 -3.06
N LYS A 2 -39.18 -29.82 -2.98
CA LYS A 2 -38.11 -29.55 -3.96
C LYS A 2 -38.39 -29.83 -5.45
N LYS A 3 -38.36 -28.78 -6.27
CA LYS A 3 -37.73 -28.82 -7.60
C LYS A 3 -36.91 -27.55 -7.81
N TYR A 4 -35.60 -27.78 -7.96
CA TYR A 4 -34.57 -26.81 -8.32
C TYR A 4 -34.85 -26.24 -9.71
N LEU A 5 -34.73 -24.92 -9.87
CA LEU A 5 -34.58 -24.27 -11.16
C LEU A 5 -33.23 -23.55 -11.19
N LYS A 6 -32.44 -23.89 -12.19
CA LYS A 6 -31.10 -23.36 -12.49
C LYS A 6 -31.20 -21.86 -12.78
N SER A 7 -30.39 -21.04 -12.10
CA SER A 7 -30.00 -19.72 -12.60
C SER A 7 -28.57 -19.81 -13.10
N LEU A 8 -28.39 -19.48 -14.36
CA LEU A 8 -27.14 -19.38 -15.08
C LEU A 8 -26.62 -17.95 -14.85
N CYS A 9 -25.72 -17.76 -13.87
CA CYS A 9 -24.97 -16.51 -13.77
C CYS A 9 -23.69 -16.67 -14.60
N ALA A 10 -23.69 -16.07 -15.79
CA ALA A 10 -22.46 -15.77 -16.50
C ALA A 10 -21.72 -14.69 -15.71
N GLY A 11 -20.55 -15.06 -15.15
CA GLY A 11 -19.64 -14.10 -14.55
C GLY A 11 -19.05 -13.22 -15.66
N LEU A 12 -19.42 -11.94 -15.66
CA LEU A 12 -18.64 -10.90 -16.32
C LEU A 12 -17.42 -10.65 -15.44
N THR A 13 -16.25 -11.09 -15.88
CA THR A 13 -14.98 -10.62 -15.34
C THR A 13 -14.76 -9.21 -15.87
N ILE A 14 -14.90 -8.20 -15.01
CA ILE A 14 -14.50 -6.83 -15.33
C ILE A 14 -12.99 -6.78 -15.06
N SER A 15 -12.23 -6.66 -16.14
CA SER A 15 -10.79 -6.41 -16.12
C SER A 15 -10.57 -4.95 -15.69
N THR A 16 -9.90 -4.75 -14.57
CA THR A 16 -9.47 -3.44 -14.06
C THR A 16 -8.33 -2.94 -14.94
N ALA A 17 -8.60 -1.93 -15.78
CA ALA A 17 -7.60 -1.22 -16.56
C ALA A 17 -7.42 0.21 -16.02
N LEU A 18 -6.18 0.51 -15.65
CA LEU A 18 -5.45 1.77 -15.81
C LEU A 18 -6.28 3.08 -15.85
N VAL A 19 -6.20 3.89 -14.78
CA VAL A 19 -6.63 5.29 -14.81
C VAL A 19 -5.40 6.19 -14.78
N LEU A 20 -5.10 6.81 -15.92
CA LEU A 20 -4.20 7.97 -16.00
C LEU A 20 -4.90 9.17 -15.35
N VAL A 21 -4.39 9.65 -14.22
CA VAL A 21 -4.75 10.96 -13.67
C VAL A 21 -3.84 12.02 -14.32
N GLY A 22 -4.30 12.60 -15.41
CA GLY A 22 -3.68 13.78 -15.99
C GLY A 22 -4.14 15.06 -15.28
N ASN A 23 -3.25 15.67 -14.48
CA ASN A 23 -3.45 17.00 -13.93
C ASN A 23 -3.52 18.05 -15.07
N GLN A 24 -4.70 18.61 -15.33
CA GLN A 24 -4.84 19.88 -16.02
C GLN A 24 -4.95 20.98 -14.98
N VAL A 25 -3.81 21.56 -14.60
CA VAL A 25 -3.78 22.78 -13.79
C VAL A 25 -4.10 23.95 -14.71
N THR A 26 -5.32 24.47 -14.60
CA THR A 26 -5.68 25.77 -15.20
C THR A 26 -5.28 26.85 -14.20
N TYR A 27 -4.17 27.52 -14.44
CA TYR A 27 -3.79 28.72 -13.67
C TYR A 27 -4.68 29.89 -14.11
N ALA A 28 -5.44 30.44 -13.17
CA ALA A 28 -6.06 31.74 -13.31
C ALA A 28 -4.99 32.83 -13.12
N GLU A 29 -4.84 33.67 -14.13
CA GLU A 29 -3.93 34.80 -14.20
C GLU A 29 -4.46 35.95 -13.33
N GLU A 30 -3.75 36.32 -12.26
CA GLU A 30 -3.88 37.66 -11.67
C GLU A 30 -2.69 38.52 -12.08
N THR A 31 -2.98 39.47 -12.96
CA THR A 31 -2.13 40.60 -13.31
C THR A 31 -1.85 41.49 -12.11
N ASN A 32 -0.57 41.75 -11.82
CA ASN A 32 -0.13 43.07 -11.36
C ASN A 32 1.30 43.38 -11.80
N THR A 33 1.40 44.38 -12.66
CA THR A 33 2.62 45.04 -13.13
C THR A 33 3.34 45.78 -12.00
N THR A 34 4.68 45.63 -11.90
CA THR A 34 5.60 46.79 -11.72
C THR A 34 7.00 46.42 -12.25
N THR A 35 7.45 47.20 -13.23
CA THR A 35 8.80 47.30 -13.81
C THR A 35 9.89 47.67 -12.80
N GLN A 36 11.07 47.02 -12.85
CA GLN A 36 12.35 47.75 -12.88
C GLN A 36 13.60 46.89 -13.23
N ALA A 37 14.26 47.31 -14.31
CA ALA A 37 15.71 47.42 -14.58
C ALA A 37 16.71 46.27 -14.24
N SER A 38 17.35 45.78 -15.31
CA SER A 38 18.71 45.19 -15.34
C SER A 38 19.80 46.26 -15.07
N PRO A 39 21.05 45.90 -14.70
CA PRO A 39 22.05 45.58 -15.74
C PRO A 39 23.07 44.44 -15.43
N ALA A 40 23.60 43.88 -16.53
CA ALA A 40 24.91 43.26 -16.86
C ALA A 40 26.03 43.20 -15.79
N ALA A 41 27.07 42.34 -15.81
CA ALA A 41 27.79 41.51 -16.78
C ALA A 41 28.56 40.41 -15.96
N THR A 42 29.14 39.32 -16.47
CA THR A 42 30.39 39.29 -17.28
C THR A 42 30.71 37.83 -17.61
N SER A 43 31.19 37.61 -18.83
CA SER A 43 31.64 36.36 -19.43
C SER A 43 33.03 35.93 -18.93
N GLU A 44 33.31 34.63 -18.87
CA GLU A 44 34.59 34.07 -19.35
C GLU A 44 34.38 32.70 -20.00
N SER A 45 35.20 32.45 -21.02
CA SER A 45 35.08 31.45 -22.07
C SER A 45 36.14 30.37 -21.87
N SER A 46 35.89 29.12 -22.29
CA SER A 46 36.93 28.19 -22.76
C SER A 46 36.36 27.05 -23.62
N THR A 47 36.54 27.21 -24.94
CA THR A 47 37.00 26.20 -25.92
C THR A 47 36.36 24.80 -26.01
N THR A 48 35.44 24.69 -26.98
CA THR A 48 35.38 23.74 -28.11
C THR A 48 36.23 22.45 -28.10
N THR A 49 35.56 21.31 -28.29
CA THR A 49 35.80 20.37 -29.41
C THR A 49 34.55 19.51 -29.62
N SER A 50 33.95 19.57 -30.82
CA SER A 50 32.92 18.62 -31.29
C SER A 50 33.58 17.35 -31.84
N PRO A 51 32.81 16.25 -31.98
CA PRO A 51 32.36 15.93 -33.35
C PRO A 51 30.90 15.43 -33.49
N THR A 52 30.25 15.98 -34.52
CA THR A 52 29.34 15.37 -35.52
C THR A 52 28.14 14.51 -35.10
N THR A 53 26.96 15.14 -35.16
CA THR A 53 25.64 14.54 -35.37
C THR A 53 25.48 14.10 -36.84
N SER A 54 24.95 12.89 -37.08
CA SER A 54 24.36 12.50 -38.37
C SER A 54 22.86 12.33 -38.18
N THR A 55 22.09 13.25 -38.74
CA THR A 55 20.62 13.27 -38.73
C THR A 55 20.10 12.64 -40.02
N THR A 56 19.23 11.63 -39.93
CA THR A 56 18.41 11.20 -41.08
C THR A 56 16.96 11.60 -40.80
N THR A 57 16.47 12.56 -41.58
CA THR A 57 15.07 13.02 -41.59
C THR A 57 14.27 12.15 -42.56
N THR A 58 13.08 11.68 -42.17
CA THR A 58 12.03 11.29 -43.13
C THR A 58 10.77 12.08 -42.82
N THR A 59 10.33 12.83 -43.83
CA THR A 59 9.11 13.64 -43.88
C THR A 59 7.93 12.76 -44.31
N VAL A 60 6.75 12.93 -43.69
CA VAL A 60 5.47 12.53 -44.31
C VAL A 60 4.40 13.59 -44.04
N THR A 61 3.73 14.00 -45.12
CA THR A 61 2.70 15.04 -45.24
C THR A 61 1.30 14.52 -44.85
N PRO A 62 0.38 15.35 -44.29
CA PRO A 62 -0.92 14.89 -43.80
C PRO A 62 -2.01 14.90 -44.89
N THR A 63 -3.02 14.04 -44.74
CA THR A 63 -4.32 14.17 -45.44
C THR A 63 -5.44 13.86 -44.44
N ALA A 64 -6.50 14.68 -44.48
CA ALA A 64 -7.65 14.70 -43.58
C ALA A 64 -8.87 13.93 -44.17
N PRO A 65 -10.09 13.97 -43.59
CA PRO A 65 -10.59 12.97 -42.62
C PRO A 65 -11.95 12.34 -43.00
N VAL A 66 -12.21 11.04 -42.74
CA VAL A 66 -13.59 10.49 -42.67
C VAL A 66 -13.69 9.27 -41.72
N THR A 67 -14.41 9.48 -40.62
CA THR A 67 -15.43 8.67 -39.92
C THR A 67 -15.37 7.13 -39.86
N GLY A 68 -15.24 6.60 -38.62
CA GLY A 68 -16.15 5.56 -38.08
C GLY A 68 -15.65 4.12 -37.94
N THR A 69 -15.02 3.79 -36.79
CA THR A 69 -15.24 2.65 -35.86
C THR A 69 -13.99 2.52 -34.97
N GLN A 70 -14.11 2.78 -33.67
CA GLN A 70 -12.98 2.69 -32.74
C GLN A 70 -12.62 1.22 -32.47
N SER A 71 -11.56 0.76 -33.12
CA SER A 71 -10.76 -0.41 -32.74
C SER A 71 -9.70 0.02 -31.74
N LEU A 72 -9.49 -0.82 -30.71
CA LEU A 72 -8.41 -0.72 -29.72
C LEU A 72 -7.06 -0.37 -30.39
N PRO A 73 -6.23 0.52 -29.82
CA PRO A 73 -4.92 0.80 -30.37
C PRO A 73 -4.05 -0.45 -30.28
N SER A 74 -3.59 -0.91 -31.44
CA SER A 74 -2.62 -1.99 -31.57
C SER A 74 -1.32 -1.59 -30.86
N ALA A 75 -0.78 -2.53 -30.09
CA ALA A 75 0.55 -2.44 -29.50
C ALA A 75 1.57 -1.99 -30.55
N ILE A 76 2.16 -0.81 -30.34
CA ILE A 76 3.36 -0.40 -31.07
C ILE A 76 4.49 -1.22 -30.44
N SER A 77 4.74 -2.40 -31.00
CA SER A 77 5.97 -3.13 -30.75
C SER A 77 7.11 -2.33 -31.38
N THR A 78 7.78 -1.51 -30.57
CA THR A 78 9.12 -1.02 -30.92
C THR A 78 10.10 -2.15 -30.64
N PRO A 79 10.79 -2.72 -31.65
CA PRO A 79 11.87 -3.65 -31.39
C PRO A 79 13.03 -2.84 -30.78
N TYR A 80 13.17 -2.88 -29.46
CA TYR A 80 14.38 -2.39 -28.81
C TYR A 80 15.52 -3.33 -29.17
N SER A 81 16.37 -2.86 -30.07
CA SER A 81 17.66 -3.49 -30.35
C SER A 81 18.54 -3.32 -29.12
N THR A 82 18.91 -4.43 -28.51
CA THR A 82 19.96 -4.54 -27.50
C THR A 82 21.26 -3.98 -28.07
N SER A 83 21.60 -2.73 -27.77
CA SER A 83 22.94 -2.22 -28.04
C SER A 83 23.87 -2.76 -26.98
N VAL A 84 24.42 -3.95 -27.26
CA VAL A 84 25.55 -4.52 -26.54
C VAL A 84 26.74 -3.56 -26.67
N SER A 85 27.23 -3.05 -25.55
CA SER A 85 28.50 -2.33 -25.51
C SER A 85 29.61 -3.25 -26.00
N THR A 86 30.26 -2.85 -27.10
CA THR A 86 31.39 -3.57 -27.68
C THR A 86 32.68 -3.14 -26.98
N ALA A 87 33.22 -4.02 -26.12
CA ALA A 87 34.61 -3.96 -25.72
C ALA A 87 35.24 -5.35 -25.70
N SER A 88 36.31 -5.47 -26.49
CA SER A 88 37.32 -6.53 -26.57
C SER A 88 36.97 -7.84 -27.26
N SER A 89 37.36 -7.92 -28.53
CA SER A 89 37.58 -9.13 -29.29
C SER A 89 38.68 -10.00 -28.70
N ALA A 90 38.31 -11.07 -28.00
CA ALA A 90 39.16 -12.23 -27.74
C ALA A 90 38.29 -13.49 -27.62
N LEU A 91 38.37 -14.37 -28.63
CA LEU A 91 37.89 -15.76 -28.69
C LEU A 91 36.44 -15.99 -28.22
N THR A 92 35.55 -16.44 -29.12
CA THR A 92 34.23 -16.95 -28.77
C THR A 92 34.37 -18.18 -27.86
N ALA A 93 34.56 -17.94 -26.56
CA ALA A 93 34.24 -18.89 -25.52
C ALA A 93 32.75 -19.21 -25.67
N VAL A 94 32.40 -20.49 -25.62
CA VAL A 94 31.02 -20.85 -25.33
C VAL A 94 30.74 -20.23 -23.97
N ASP A 95 29.81 -19.27 -23.94
CA ASP A 95 29.39 -18.69 -22.68
C ASP A 95 28.72 -19.80 -21.87
N ASN A 96 29.23 -20.07 -20.67
CA ASN A 96 28.68 -21.06 -19.76
C ASN A 96 27.60 -20.45 -18.83
N ILE A 97 27.16 -19.23 -19.10
CA ILE A 97 26.06 -18.57 -18.41
C ILE A 97 24.79 -18.65 -19.25
N VAL A 98 23.71 -19.10 -18.63
CA VAL A 98 22.34 -18.98 -19.12
C VAL A 98 21.67 -17.87 -18.32
N ASP A 99 21.39 -16.75 -18.99
CA ASP A 99 20.62 -15.65 -18.40
C ASP A 99 19.18 -16.12 -18.14
N ILE A 100 18.75 -16.01 -16.90
CA ILE A 100 17.39 -16.41 -16.45
C ILE A 100 16.49 -15.21 -16.17
N GLY A 101 16.97 -13.99 -16.43
CA GLY A 101 16.31 -12.77 -15.97
C GLY A 101 16.60 -12.49 -14.49
N GLY A 102 15.98 -11.44 -13.95
CA GLY A 102 16.28 -10.93 -12.60
C GLY A 102 16.04 -11.93 -11.48
N TYR A 103 16.65 -11.68 -10.33
CA TYR A 103 16.52 -12.55 -9.17
C TYR A 103 15.19 -12.35 -8.48
N VAL A 104 14.79 -11.08 -8.34
CA VAL A 104 13.65 -10.66 -7.52
C VAL A 104 12.98 -9.45 -8.14
N ASN A 105 11.66 -9.38 -8.03
CA ASN A 105 10.85 -8.21 -8.32
C ASN A 105 9.86 -7.97 -7.16
N VAL A 106 9.90 -6.79 -6.59
CA VAL A 106 8.99 -6.28 -5.56
C VAL A 106 8.04 -5.29 -6.23
N GLU A 107 6.75 -5.60 -6.22
CA GLU A 107 5.72 -4.70 -6.75
C GLU A 107 4.82 -4.24 -5.61
N GLY A 108 4.93 -2.94 -5.28
CA GLY A 108 4.05 -2.28 -4.33
C GLY A 108 2.63 -2.13 -4.87
N LEU A 109 1.65 -2.56 -4.08
CA LEU A 109 0.23 -2.43 -4.41
C LEU A 109 -0.40 -1.28 -3.61
N PRO A 110 -1.52 -0.68 -4.09
CA PRO A 110 -2.26 0.31 -3.32
C PRO A 110 -2.68 -0.24 -1.95
N ALA A 111 -2.44 0.53 -0.89
CA ALA A 111 -2.83 0.14 0.45
C ALA A 111 -4.35 0.24 0.64
N THR A 112 -4.89 -0.69 1.43
CA THR A 112 -6.33 -0.81 1.68
C THR A 112 -6.67 -0.53 3.14
N LEU A 113 -7.94 -0.25 3.43
CA LEU A 113 -8.46 -0.39 4.78
C LEU A 113 -8.29 -1.85 5.24
N SER A 114 -7.88 -2.05 6.50
CA SER A 114 -7.78 -3.41 7.06
C SER A 114 -9.16 -4.09 7.13
N GLU A 115 -9.16 -5.43 7.15
CA GLU A 115 -10.41 -6.21 7.20
C GLU A 115 -11.30 -5.88 8.41
N ASP A 116 -10.69 -5.52 9.55
CA ASP A 116 -11.39 -5.12 10.77
C ASP A 116 -11.82 -3.63 10.78
N GLY A 117 -11.41 -2.87 9.77
CA GLY A 117 -11.69 -1.45 9.63
C GLY A 117 -10.91 -0.52 10.55
N THR A 118 -9.91 -1.02 11.29
CA THR A 118 -9.21 -0.23 12.34
C THR A 118 -7.82 0.26 11.94
N GLY A 119 -7.30 -0.19 10.79
CA GLY A 119 -5.95 0.09 10.33
C GLY A 119 -5.83 0.15 8.82
N VAL A 120 -4.58 0.10 8.35
CA VAL A 120 -4.22 0.14 6.93
C VAL A 120 -3.37 -1.07 6.60
N THR A 121 -3.71 -1.76 5.52
CA THR A 121 -2.95 -2.90 5.00
C THR A 121 -2.18 -2.47 3.75
N TYR A 122 -0.87 -2.41 3.89
CA TYR A 122 0.09 -2.23 2.80
C TYR A 122 0.38 -3.59 2.19
N SER A 123 0.43 -3.70 0.86
CA SER A 123 0.54 -4.98 0.16
C SER A 123 1.62 -4.94 -0.91
N PHE A 124 2.31 -6.06 -1.11
CA PHE A 124 3.38 -6.22 -2.10
C PHE A 124 3.30 -7.60 -2.73
N THR A 125 3.48 -7.67 -4.05
CA THR A 125 3.80 -8.95 -4.71
C THR A 125 5.31 -9.05 -4.81
N VAL A 126 5.88 -10.12 -4.27
CA VAL A 126 7.32 -10.38 -4.33
C VAL A 126 7.55 -11.67 -5.10
N SER A 127 8.09 -11.52 -6.31
CA SER A 127 8.44 -12.64 -7.18
C SER A 127 9.93 -12.85 -7.13
N TYR A 128 10.40 -14.09 -7.04
CA TYR A 128 11.82 -14.40 -6.94
C TYR A 128 12.14 -15.75 -7.57
N GLN A 129 13.40 -16.01 -7.94
CA GLN A 129 13.83 -17.30 -8.49
C GLN A 129 15.21 -17.70 -8.03
N ARG A 130 15.47 -19.01 -7.86
CA ARG A 130 16.80 -19.49 -7.47
C ARG A 130 17.83 -19.42 -8.61
N LEU A 131 19.08 -19.15 -8.25
CA LEU A 131 20.25 -19.38 -9.10
C LEU A 131 20.82 -20.76 -8.82
N HIS A 132 21.32 -21.42 -9.85
CA HIS A 132 21.94 -22.74 -9.70
C HIS A 132 22.95 -23.02 -10.81
N SER A 133 23.92 -23.88 -10.50
CA SER A 133 24.80 -24.50 -11.48
C SER A 133 24.20 -25.82 -11.97
N SER A 134 24.59 -26.26 -13.17
CA SER A 134 24.13 -27.51 -13.80
C SER A 134 24.48 -28.77 -13.02
N ASP A 135 25.48 -28.68 -12.15
CA ASP A 135 25.91 -29.74 -11.24
C ASP A 135 25.38 -29.58 -9.81
N GLU A 136 24.55 -28.56 -9.56
CA GLU A 136 24.00 -28.20 -8.24
C GLU A 136 25.08 -27.95 -7.16
N GLY A 137 26.33 -27.73 -7.57
CA GLY A 137 27.46 -27.43 -6.69
C GLY A 137 27.57 -25.97 -6.28
N GLN A 138 26.74 -25.09 -6.85
CA GLN A 138 26.61 -23.69 -6.45
C GLN A 138 25.17 -23.21 -6.64
N THR A 139 24.56 -22.71 -5.57
CA THR A 139 23.18 -22.20 -5.60
C THR A 139 22.99 -20.95 -4.75
N VAL A 140 21.97 -20.17 -5.11
CA VAL A 140 21.37 -19.11 -4.27
C VAL A 140 19.87 -19.34 -4.34
N SER A 141 19.25 -19.65 -3.21
CA SER A 141 17.97 -20.39 -3.17
C SER A 141 17.01 -19.84 -2.14
N ASP A 142 17.28 -18.62 -1.69
CA ASP A 142 16.70 -17.99 -0.52
C ASP A 142 16.40 -16.53 -0.81
N LEU A 143 15.26 -16.06 -0.31
CA LEU A 143 14.86 -14.68 -0.43
C LEU A 143 14.69 -14.13 0.98
N LEU A 144 15.49 -13.12 1.30
CA LEU A 144 15.35 -12.34 2.52
C LEU A 144 14.49 -11.11 2.23
N ILE A 145 13.34 -11.04 2.88
CA ILE A 145 12.41 -9.91 2.85
C ILE A 145 12.54 -9.13 4.15
N ARG A 146 12.71 -7.82 4.05
CA ARG A 146 12.76 -6.88 5.18
C ARG A 146 11.65 -5.86 5.08
N VAL A 147 10.95 -5.67 6.19
CA VAL A 147 9.92 -4.64 6.37
C VAL A 147 10.20 -3.82 7.62
N PRO A 148 9.82 -2.53 7.67
CA PRO A 148 10.02 -1.69 8.85
C PRO A 148 9.44 -2.34 10.12
N ASN A 149 10.18 -2.30 11.24
CA ASN A 149 9.68 -2.80 12.52
C ASN A 149 8.74 -1.77 13.17
N ILE A 150 7.45 -1.89 12.90
CA ILE A 150 6.41 -0.99 13.43
C ILE A 150 5.66 -1.69 14.57
N ASP A 151 5.46 -0.96 15.67
CA ASP A 151 4.70 -1.45 16.84
C ASP A 151 3.29 -1.87 16.44
N ASN A 152 2.87 -3.05 16.90
CA ASN A 152 1.56 -3.65 16.61
C ASN A 152 1.30 -3.93 15.12
N ALA A 153 2.34 -3.95 14.27
CA ALA A 153 2.21 -4.41 12.90
C ALA A 153 1.94 -5.93 12.83
N ASP A 154 0.92 -6.31 12.07
CA ASP A 154 0.62 -7.68 11.68
C ASP A 154 1.17 -7.93 10.27
N VAL A 155 2.06 -8.91 10.12
CA VAL A 155 2.69 -9.27 8.84
C VAL A 155 2.19 -10.64 8.41
N LYS A 156 1.66 -10.72 7.19
CA LYS A 156 1.13 -11.95 6.60
C LYS A 156 1.79 -12.23 5.27
N PHE A 157 2.02 -13.50 5.02
CA PHE A 157 2.52 -14.02 3.75
C PHE A 157 1.50 -14.97 3.15
N THR A 158 1.29 -14.87 1.85
CA THR A 158 0.46 -15.80 1.07
C THR A 158 1.27 -16.23 -0.14
N LEU A 159 1.45 -17.53 -0.35
CA LEU A 159 2.02 -18.06 -1.57
C LEU A 159 0.98 -17.88 -2.69
N VAL A 160 1.35 -17.13 -3.73
CA VAL A 160 0.47 -16.79 -4.86
C VAL A 160 0.90 -17.43 -6.18
N GLY A 161 2.18 -17.82 -6.30
CA GLY A 161 2.70 -18.55 -7.45
C GLY A 161 3.72 -19.60 -7.05
N THR A 162 3.58 -20.82 -7.60
CA THR A 162 4.54 -21.93 -7.40
C THR A 162 4.70 -22.73 -8.69
N ARG A 163 5.50 -23.81 -8.67
CA ARG A 163 5.68 -24.71 -9.82
C ARG A 163 5.01 -26.07 -9.59
N ASP A 164 4.60 -26.69 -10.69
CA ASP A 164 4.29 -28.12 -10.69
C ASP A 164 5.59 -28.95 -10.74
N ALA A 165 5.47 -30.28 -10.57
CA ALA A 165 6.60 -31.21 -10.65
C ALA A 165 7.37 -31.19 -11.99
N SER A 166 6.82 -30.57 -13.04
CA SER A 166 7.47 -30.40 -14.36
C SER A 166 8.11 -29.02 -14.54
N GLY A 167 7.97 -28.12 -13.56
CA GLY A 167 8.48 -26.74 -13.62
C GLY A 167 7.52 -25.73 -14.27
N ASN A 168 6.28 -26.11 -14.59
CA ASN A 168 5.30 -25.18 -15.13
C ASN A 168 4.76 -24.26 -14.03
N PRO A 169 4.45 -22.99 -14.34
CA PRO A 169 3.86 -22.07 -13.37
C PRO A 169 2.44 -22.49 -12.99
N VAL A 170 2.12 -22.41 -11.70
CA VAL A 170 0.79 -22.66 -11.14
C VAL A 170 0.43 -21.53 -10.17
N ASP A 171 -0.65 -20.82 -10.48
CA ASP A 171 -1.23 -19.84 -9.57
C ASP A 171 -1.87 -20.55 -8.37
N VAL A 172 -1.59 -20.05 -7.18
CA VAL A 172 -2.10 -20.57 -5.92
C VAL A 172 -2.57 -19.42 -5.04
N ASN A 173 -3.22 -19.74 -3.92
CA ASN A 173 -3.60 -18.75 -2.91
C ASN A 173 -3.56 -19.44 -1.55
N VAL A 174 -2.35 -19.64 -1.03
CA VAL A 174 -2.11 -20.43 0.18
C VAL A 174 -1.49 -19.56 1.26
N PRO A 175 -2.20 -19.31 2.37
CA PRO A 175 -1.62 -18.62 3.52
C PRO A 175 -0.39 -19.35 4.05
N MET A 176 0.69 -18.61 4.27
CA MET A 176 1.95 -19.15 4.78
C MET A 176 2.02 -18.98 6.29
N SER A 177 2.66 -19.93 6.96
CA SER A 177 2.92 -19.84 8.41
C SER A 177 4.30 -19.22 8.66
N ILE A 178 4.37 -18.24 9.57
CA ILE A 178 5.64 -17.68 10.03
C ILE A 178 6.15 -18.53 11.19
N VAL A 179 7.40 -18.97 11.11
CA VAL A 179 8.08 -19.76 12.15
C VAL A 179 9.41 -19.08 12.49
N ASP A 180 9.77 -18.98 13.77
CA ASP A 180 11.07 -18.44 14.14
C ASP A 180 12.20 -19.38 13.73
N TYR A 181 13.24 -18.86 13.09
CA TYR A 181 14.38 -19.65 12.60
C TYR A 181 15.06 -20.47 13.71
N TYR A 182 15.13 -19.95 14.94
CA TYR A 182 15.77 -20.65 16.06
C TYR A 182 14.82 -21.63 16.77
N GLU A 183 13.52 -21.54 16.52
CA GLU A 183 12.50 -22.47 17.04
C GLU A 183 12.04 -23.50 16.01
N ALA A 184 12.44 -23.35 14.75
CA ALA A 184 12.10 -24.26 13.66
C ALA A 184 12.67 -25.68 13.88
N ASP A 185 11.84 -26.69 13.63
CA ASP A 185 12.24 -28.08 13.63
C ASP A 185 12.79 -28.49 12.26
N TYR A 186 14.11 -28.63 12.16
CA TYR A 186 14.81 -29.03 10.93
C TYR A 186 14.88 -30.55 10.71
N SER A 187 14.30 -31.36 11.60
CA SER A 187 14.38 -32.82 11.50
C SER A 187 13.57 -33.39 10.32
N GLY A 188 12.64 -32.63 9.76
CA GLY A 188 11.80 -33.01 8.62
C GLY A 188 12.46 -32.90 7.24
N GLY A 189 13.67 -32.34 7.14
CA GLY A 189 14.34 -32.13 5.85
C GLY A 189 13.81 -30.90 5.10
N ASP A 190 13.13 -31.09 3.96
CA ASP A 190 12.59 -30.03 3.09
C ASP A 190 11.23 -29.49 3.59
N ASP A 191 11.04 -29.36 4.90
CA ASP A 191 9.74 -28.90 5.43
C ASP A 191 9.51 -27.40 5.21
N TYR A 192 10.59 -26.61 5.10
CA TYR A 192 10.54 -25.16 4.93
C TYR A 192 10.83 -24.67 3.50
N GLY A 193 11.04 -25.58 2.55
CA GLY A 193 11.09 -25.21 1.14
C GLY A 193 9.69 -24.89 0.63
N ILE A 194 9.58 -23.90 -0.27
CA ILE A 194 8.32 -23.63 -0.95
C ILE A 194 7.79 -24.92 -1.59
N PRO A 195 6.53 -25.29 -1.32
CA PRO A 195 5.94 -26.51 -1.86
C PRO A 195 5.58 -26.33 -3.34
N THR A 196 5.76 -27.40 -4.11
CA THR A 196 5.15 -27.57 -5.44
C THR A 196 3.62 -27.60 -5.35
N ALA A 197 2.94 -27.43 -6.48
CA ALA A 197 1.49 -27.56 -6.56
C ALA A 197 0.99 -28.95 -6.09
N GLU A 198 1.72 -30.02 -6.43
CA GLU A 198 1.40 -31.38 -5.99
C GLU A 198 1.60 -31.58 -4.48
N GLU A 199 2.68 -31.03 -3.92
CA GLU A 199 2.93 -31.10 -2.48
C GLU A 199 1.88 -30.32 -1.68
N LEU A 200 1.46 -29.15 -2.17
CA LEU A 200 0.33 -28.40 -1.61
C LEU A 200 -0.95 -29.25 -1.62
N ALA A 201 -1.25 -29.92 -2.73
CA ALA A 201 -2.39 -30.82 -2.84
C ALA A 201 -2.27 -32.04 -1.90
N ALA A 202 -1.05 -32.48 -1.60
CA ALA A 202 -0.75 -33.53 -0.62
C ALA A 202 -0.75 -33.04 0.83
N GLY A 203 -0.90 -31.73 1.08
CA GLY A 203 -1.00 -31.12 2.39
C GLY A 203 0.31 -30.60 2.99
N LYS A 204 1.39 -30.49 2.19
CA LYS A 204 2.60 -29.75 2.60
C LYS A 204 2.21 -28.29 2.83
N LYS A 205 2.67 -27.74 3.96
CA LYS A 205 2.42 -26.35 4.33
C LYS A 205 3.48 -25.45 3.71
N ALA A 206 3.12 -24.22 3.39
CA ALA A 206 4.06 -23.19 2.98
C ALA A 206 4.48 -22.37 4.21
N TYR A 207 5.77 -22.04 4.30
CA TYR A 207 6.36 -21.38 5.45
C TYR A 207 7.25 -20.20 5.05
N THR A 208 7.33 -19.24 5.96
CA THR A 208 8.33 -18.18 5.97
C THR A 208 9.05 -18.26 7.32
N LEU A 209 10.38 -18.13 7.34
CA LEU A 209 11.15 -18.13 8.59
C LEU A 209 11.45 -16.70 9.03
N SER A 210 11.11 -16.32 10.26
CA SER A 210 11.56 -15.03 10.83
C SER A 210 12.97 -15.16 11.41
N GLY A 211 13.82 -14.16 11.18
CA GLY A 211 15.24 -14.20 11.58
C GLY A 211 16.16 -14.77 10.51
N ASN A 212 17.32 -15.31 10.89
CA ASN A 212 18.41 -15.75 9.99
C ASN A 212 18.97 -14.65 9.07
N ASP A 213 18.99 -13.43 9.58
CA ASP A 213 19.62 -12.29 8.94
C ASP A 213 21.11 -12.28 9.30
N TYR A 214 22.01 -12.20 8.31
CA TYR A 214 23.45 -12.09 8.56
C TYR A 214 23.77 -10.76 9.25
N LEU A 215 23.17 -9.66 8.79
CA LEU A 215 23.32 -8.34 9.37
C LEU A 215 22.10 -8.00 10.22
N GLN A 216 22.10 -8.50 11.46
CA GLN A 216 21.11 -8.09 12.44
C GLN A 216 21.20 -6.57 12.65
N ASP A 217 20.17 -5.85 12.22
CA ASP A 217 19.96 -4.49 12.67
C ASP A 217 19.43 -4.51 14.11
N ASP A 218 19.59 -3.43 14.86
CA ASP A 218 19.21 -3.31 16.28
C ASP A 218 17.67 -3.30 16.47
N GLY A 219 16.95 -4.24 15.84
CA GLY A 219 15.51 -4.39 15.82
C GLY A 219 14.79 -3.30 15.01
N LYS A 220 15.41 -2.74 13.97
CA LYS A 220 14.82 -1.64 13.17
C LYS A 220 13.95 -2.15 12.03
N VAL A 221 14.23 -3.36 11.54
CA VAL A 221 13.38 -4.08 10.59
C VAL A 221 13.03 -5.46 11.12
N LYS A 222 12.02 -6.06 10.50
CA LYS A 222 11.71 -7.47 10.65
C LYS A 222 12.15 -8.20 9.38
N SER A 223 12.91 -9.26 9.58
CA SER A 223 13.51 -10.08 8.53
C SER A 223 12.80 -11.42 8.40
N TYR A 224 12.48 -11.77 7.15
CA TYR A 224 11.69 -12.93 6.78
C TYR A 224 12.36 -13.66 5.61
N ASN A 225 12.83 -14.88 5.85
CA ASN A 225 13.47 -15.72 4.86
C ASN A 225 12.48 -16.71 4.24
N ILE A 226 12.56 -16.86 2.92
CA ILE A 226 11.83 -17.84 2.13
C ILE A 226 12.84 -18.69 1.38
N TYR A 227 12.69 -20.02 1.39
CA TYR A 227 13.64 -20.92 0.76
C TYR A 227 12.97 -21.75 -0.34
N THR A 228 13.70 -22.02 -1.42
CA THR A 228 13.21 -22.83 -2.54
C THR A 228 14.32 -23.73 -3.10
N THR A 229 13.96 -24.98 -3.38
CA THR A 229 14.75 -25.94 -4.16
C THR A 229 14.20 -26.09 -5.59
N GLN A 230 13.19 -25.29 -5.94
CA GLN A 230 12.55 -25.34 -7.25
C GLN A 230 13.18 -24.33 -8.21
N ASN A 231 13.39 -24.76 -9.45
CA ASN A 231 13.81 -23.87 -10.54
C ASN A 231 12.70 -22.93 -10.97
N HIS A 232 13.08 -21.84 -11.66
CA HIS A 232 12.21 -20.76 -12.13
C HIS A 232 11.59 -19.97 -10.98
N SER A 233 10.85 -18.92 -11.31
CA SER A 233 10.30 -18.02 -10.30
C SER A 233 9.16 -18.62 -9.49
N GLN A 234 9.02 -18.16 -8.25
CA GLN A 234 7.86 -18.32 -7.39
C GLN A 234 7.41 -16.92 -6.93
N SER A 235 6.26 -16.82 -6.28
CA SER A 235 5.73 -15.53 -5.87
C SER A 235 4.92 -15.57 -4.59
N VAL A 236 5.10 -14.55 -3.76
CA VAL A 236 4.37 -14.36 -2.50
C VAL A 236 3.72 -12.98 -2.45
N LEU A 237 2.52 -12.91 -1.89
CA LEU A 237 1.89 -11.68 -1.46
C LEU A 237 2.28 -11.42 0.00
N VAL A 238 2.89 -10.26 0.25
CA VAL A 238 3.26 -9.77 1.58
C VAL A 238 2.29 -8.68 1.96
N GLN A 239 1.65 -8.81 3.12
CA GLN A 239 0.73 -7.81 3.65
C GLN A 239 1.18 -7.36 5.03
N VAL A 240 1.36 -6.05 5.20
CA VAL A 240 1.73 -5.42 6.46
C VAL A 240 0.57 -4.54 6.90
N THR A 241 -0.11 -4.93 7.97
CA THR A 241 -1.23 -4.18 8.53
C THR A 241 -0.77 -3.42 9.77
N ILE A 242 -0.99 -2.10 9.77
CA ILE A 242 -0.66 -1.23 10.91
C ILE A 242 -1.87 -0.43 11.38
N PRO A 243 -1.92 -0.07 12.67
CA PRO A 243 -2.88 0.87 13.23
C PRO A 243 -3.03 2.19 12.44
N MET A 244 -4.26 2.70 12.37
CA MET A 244 -4.61 3.91 11.61
C MET A 244 -3.86 5.17 12.08
N ASP A 245 -3.58 5.30 13.38
CA ASP A 245 -2.84 6.43 13.95
C ASP A 245 -1.38 6.49 13.50
N GLN A 246 -0.75 5.33 13.30
CA GLN A 246 0.59 5.22 12.73
C GLN A 246 0.57 5.44 11.21
N ALA A 247 -0.38 4.82 10.50
CA ALA A 247 -0.49 4.88 9.04
C ALA A 247 -0.61 6.31 8.48
N LYS A 248 -1.24 7.22 9.23
CA LYS A 248 -1.34 8.65 8.85
C LYS A 248 0.01 9.33 8.64
N ASN A 249 1.07 8.81 9.24
CA ASN A 249 2.44 9.35 9.12
C ASN A 249 3.32 8.51 8.18
N ILE A 250 2.76 7.45 7.57
CA ILE A 250 3.48 6.51 6.71
C ILE A 250 2.73 6.45 5.38
N LYS A 251 2.91 7.47 4.54
CA LYS A 251 2.29 7.49 3.21
C LYS A 251 2.80 6.34 2.34
N TYR A 252 4.09 6.05 2.44
CA TYR A 252 4.78 5.00 1.70
C TYR A 252 5.40 4.02 2.69
N LEU A 253 4.97 2.76 2.63
CA LEU A 253 5.65 1.68 3.35
C LEU A 253 6.61 1.00 2.37
N PRO A 254 7.93 0.96 2.63
CA PRO A 254 8.89 0.26 1.80
C PRO A 254 8.96 -1.24 2.14
N LEU A 255 9.37 -2.03 1.16
CA LEU A 255 9.81 -3.40 1.33
C LEU A 255 11.12 -3.59 0.57
N ASP A 256 12.09 -4.25 1.19
CA ASP A 256 13.35 -4.67 0.56
C ASP A 256 13.36 -6.20 0.47
N ALA A 257 13.73 -6.73 -0.69
CA ALA A 257 13.87 -8.17 -0.88
C ALA A 257 15.17 -8.46 -1.63
N ARG A 258 15.98 -9.40 -1.14
CA ARG A 258 17.24 -9.77 -1.79
C ARG A 258 17.68 -11.19 -1.52
N ALA A 259 18.59 -11.68 -2.34
CA ALA A 259 19.30 -12.92 -2.06
C ALA A 259 20.21 -12.77 -0.84
N GLU A 260 20.27 -13.78 0.03
CA GLU A 260 21.11 -13.72 1.23
C GLU A 260 22.25 -14.75 1.17
N TRP A 261 22.00 -16.01 0.81
CA TRP A 261 22.95 -17.10 1.01
C TRP A 261 23.40 -17.78 -0.29
N LYS A 262 24.70 -17.71 -0.57
CA LYS A 262 25.35 -18.58 -1.55
C LYS A 262 25.80 -19.89 -0.89
N ALA A 263 25.34 -21.00 -1.44
CA ALA A 263 25.64 -22.35 -0.95
C ALA A 263 26.41 -23.19 -1.98
N SER A 264 26.97 -24.31 -1.51
CA SER A 264 27.67 -25.29 -2.36
C SER A 264 26.87 -26.60 -2.52
N ASP A 265 25.55 -26.53 -2.38
CA ASP A 265 24.63 -27.65 -2.50
C ASP A 265 23.26 -27.18 -3.03
N GLY A 266 22.64 -27.90 -3.96
CA GLY A 266 21.32 -27.55 -4.49
C GLY A 266 20.12 -28.22 -3.83
N ALA A 267 20.34 -29.02 -2.79
CA ALA A 267 19.33 -29.89 -2.19
C ALA A 267 18.82 -29.41 -0.82
N SER A 268 19.57 -28.56 -0.11
CA SER A 268 19.13 -28.02 1.18
C SER A 268 18.17 -26.85 0.97
N THR A 269 17.10 -26.84 1.75
CA THR A 269 16.16 -25.72 1.78
C THR A 269 16.70 -24.59 2.62
N VAL A 270 16.81 -24.84 3.93
CA VAL A 270 17.24 -23.82 4.89
C VAL A 270 18.75 -23.73 4.87
N ARG A 271 19.23 -22.50 4.64
CA ARG A 271 20.62 -22.16 4.42
C ARG A 271 21.06 -21.11 5.43
N GLY A 272 22.34 -21.09 5.74
CA GLY A 272 22.91 -20.19 6.72
C GLY A 272 24.39 -20.51 6.96
N TYR A 273 25.04 -19.68 7.77
CA TYR A 273 26.46 -19.82 8.07
C TYR A 273 26.79 -21.22 8.64
N GLU A 274 25.92 -21.77 9.50
CA GLU A 274 26.08 -23.11 10.10
C GLU A 274 26.06 -24.25 9.08
N SER A 275 25.42 -24.03 7.93
CA SER A 275 25.41 -24.97 6.80
C SER A 275 26.59 -24.79 5.84
N GLY A 276 27.52 -23.87 6.14
CA GLY A 276 28.68 -23.55 5.31
C GLY A 276 28.36 -22.65 4.12
N CYS A 277 27.22 -21.95 4.16
CA CYS A 277 26.87 -20.94 3.17
C CYS A 277 27.63 -19.63 3.43
N GLN A 278 27.85 -18.86 2.37
CA GLN A 278 28.43 -17.52 2.42
C GLN A 278 27.31 -16.50 2.25
N SER A 279 27.24 -15.51 3.14
CA SER A 279 26.30 -14.40 2.96
C SER A 279 26.74 -13.50 1.80
N LEU A 280 25.79 -13.11 0.96
CA LEU A 280 26.00 -12.13 -0.09
C LEU A 280 26.04 -10.70 0.46
N GLU A 281 25.56 -10.46 1.68
CA GLU A 281 25.64 -9.15 2.33
C GLU A 281 27.04 -8.84 2.89
N GLU A 282 27.98 -9.78 2.82
CA GLU A 282 29.41 -9.52 3.00
C GLU A 282 29.97 -8.56 1.93
N TYR A 283 29.27 -8.41 0.80
CA TYR A 283 29.65 -7.52 -0.31
C TYR A 283 28.94 -6.16 -0.15
N SER A 284 29.71 -5.08 -0.05
CA SER A 284 29.17 -3.74 0.26
C SER A 284 28.20 -3.16 -0.78
N ASN A 285 28.27 -3.61 -2.02
CA ASN A 285 27.31 -3.28 -3.08
C ASN A 285 26.01 -4.09 -3.00
N HIS A 286 25.97 -5.17 -2.22
CA HIS A 286 24.79 -5.99 -1.97
C HIS A 286 24.26 -5.89 -0.54
N THR A 287 25.03 -5.31 0.37
CA THR A 287 24.66 -5.21 1.79
C THR A 287 23.45 -4.30 1.99
N VAL A 288 22.54 -4.61 2.92
CA VAL A 288 21.57 -3.60 3.37
C VAL A 288 22.27 -2.65 4.31
N THR A 289 22.18 -1.34 4.05
CA THR A 289 22.75 -0.38 4.99
C THR A 289 21.72 -0.13 6.09
N MET A 290 22.01 -0.62 7.30
CA MET A 290 21.20 -0.39 8.50
C MET A 290 22.12 0.17 9.57
N ASN A 291 21.69 1.22 10.28
CA ASN A 291 22.52 1.82 11.32
C ASN A 291 22.98 0.79 12.36
N GLY A 292 24.29 0.53 12.38
CA GLY A 292 25.00 -0.19 13.43
C GLY A 292 26.42 0.37 13.56
N ASP A 293 26.97 0.30 14.76
CA ASP A 293 28.40 0.55 14.97
C ASP A 293 29.19 -0.39 14.03
N PRO A 294 30.21 0.08 13.28
CA PRO A 294 31.03 -0.77 12.40
C PRO A 294 31.61 -2.00 13.10
N GLU A 295 31.61 -1.99 14.43
CA GLU A 295 32.17 -3.01 15.32
C GLU A 295 31.28 -4.27 15.46
N ASN A 296 29.99 -4.21 15.11
CA ASN A 296 29.07 -5.37 15.14
C ASN A 296 28.89 -6.07 13.78
N VAL A 297 29.42 -5.48 12.71
CA VAL A 297 29.44 -6.08 11.37
C VAL A 297 30.68 -6.97 11.32
N GLY A 298 30.51 -8.29 11.37
CA GLY A 298 31.58 -9.28 11.51
C GLY A 298 32.75 -9.13 10.53
N GLY A 299 33.69 -8.24 10.82
CA GLY A 299 34.94 -8.05 10.07
C GLY A 299 34.89 -7.06 8.91
N LEU A 300 33.81 -6.33 8.65
CA LEU A 300 33.78 -5.31 7.60
C LEU A 300 34.30 -3.97 8.13
N SER A 301 35.63 -3.84 8.22
CA SER A 301 36.32 -2.61 8.64
C SER A 301 36.16 -1.43 7.66
N ASP A 302 35.54 -1.66 6.49
CA ASP A 302 35.35 -0.68 5.42
C ASP A 302 33.86 -0.31 5.18
N VAL A 303 32.92 -0.64 6.10
CA VAL A 303 31.58 0.02 6.14
C VAL A 303 31.69 1.41 6.80
N SER A 304 32.81 2.08 6.57
CA SER A 304 32.90 3.51 6.77
C SER A 304 32.28 4.15 5.53
N LEU A 305 31.35 5.10 5.73
CA LEU A 305 30.85 6.04 4.72
C LEU A 305 29.60 5.64 3.92
N ILE A 306 28.52 5.22 4.59
CA ILE A 306 27.19 5.56 4.06
C ILE A 306 26.46 6.38 5.13
N THR A 307 26.82 7.66 5.18
CA THR A 307 26.25 8.68 6.09
C THR A 307 25.08 9.44 5.47
N ASP A 308 24.54 8.95 4.35
CA ASP A 308 23.56 9.68 3.55
C ASP A 308 22.11 9.41 3.99
N GLU A 309 21.30 10.46 3.87
CA GLU A 309 19.86 10.53 4.17
C GLU A 309 19.03 9.37 3.59
N TYR A 310 19.46 8.79 2.47
CA TYR A 310 18.79 7.71 1.71
C TYR A 310 18.75 6.34 2.41
N VAL A 311 19.66 6.11 3.36
CA VAL A 311 19.86 4.81 4.01
C VAL A 311 18.92 4.57 5.20
N TYR A 312 18.30 5.63 5.70
CA TYR A 312 17.43 5.55 6.88
C TYR A 312 15.99 5.17 6.52
N SER A 313 15.62 5.26 5.25
CA SER A 313 14.23 5.24 4.82
C SER A 313 13.54 3.88 4.96
N LEU A 314 14.25 2.76 4.77
CA LEU A 314 13.70 1.43 5.04
C LEU A 314 13.33 1.25 6.53
N SER A 315 14.18 1.70 7.45
CA SER A 315 13.91 1.63 8.90
C SER A 315 12.97 2.73 9.42
N ASN A 316 12.83 3.82 8.66
CA ASN A 316 12.02 4.98 9.03
C ASN A 316 11.12 5.37 7.84
N PRO A 317 10.02 4.64 7.62
CA PRO A 317 9.19 4.82 6.43
C PRO A 317 8.51 6.20 6.38
N SER A 318 8.36 6.89 7.52
CA SER A 318 7.85 8.27 7.57
C SER A 318 8.77 9.30 6.90
N SER A 319 10.02 8.96 6.62
CA SER A 319 10.97 9.81 5.91
C SER A 319 10.84 9.75 4.38
N ILE A 320 10.12 8.77 3.84
CA ILE A 320 9.93 8.62 2.40
C ILE A 320 8.92 9.67 1.94
N THR A 321 9.35 10.57 1.06
CA THR A 321 8.49 11.61 0.49
C THR A 321 8.27 11.40 -1.00
N ASP A 322 7.43 12.24 -1.62
CA ASP A 322 7.07 12.14 -3.04
C ASP A 322 8.28 12.27 -3.99
N ASP A 323 9.47 12.65 -3.51
CA ASP A 323 10.70 12.66 -4.31
C ASP A 323 11.37 11.28 -4.45
N TYR A 324 10.99 10.31 -3.62
CA TYR A 324 11.41 8.90 -3.75
C TYR A 324 10.49 8.11 -4.68
N VAL A 325 9.30 8.62 -4.98
CA VAL A 325 8.22 7.83 -5.57
C VAL A 325 7.72 8.51 -6.85
N LYS A 326 7.57 7.73 -7.91
CA LYS A 326 6.92 8.18 -9.14
C LYS A 326 5.95 7.11 -9.62
N ASP A 327 4.74 7.54 -9.96
CA ASP A 327 3.69 6.66 -10.46
C ASP A 327 3.39 5.47 -9.50
N GLY A 328 3.54 5.69 -8.19
CA GLY A 328 3.32 4.68 -7.15
C GLY A 328 4.53 3.81 -6.80
N HIS A 329 5.65 3.94 -7.51
CA HIS A 329 6.82 3.09 -7.36
C HIS A 329 8.09 3.85 -6.96
N LEU A 330 9.03 3.18 -6.30
CA LEU A 330 10.33 3.77 -5.96
C LEU A 330 11.14 4.16 -7.21
N ILE A 331 11.75 5.34 -7.16
CA ILE A 331 12.75 5.82 -8.12
C ILE A 331 14.12 6.10 -7.47
N LYS A 332 14.22 5.85 -6.15
CA LYS A 332 15.43 5.94 -5.35
C LYS A 332 15.44 4.78 -4.36
N SER A 333 16.59 4.17 -4.16
CA SER A 333 16.74 3.12 -3.14
C SER A 333 16.49 3.68 -1.74
N VAL A 334 15.97 2.81 -0.87
CA VAL A 334 15.69 3.08 0.55
C VAL A 334 16.56 2.25 1.50
N SER A 335 17.48 1.43 0.98
CA SER A 335 18.38 0.57 1.78
C SER A 335 19.86 0.68 1.44
N ASN A 336 20.24 0.63 0.16
CA ASN A 336 21.62 0.78 -0.30
C ASN A 336 21.59 1.52 -1.66
N PRO A 337 22.36 2.60 -1.84
CA PRO A 337 22.36 3.37 -3.08
C PRO A 337 22.75 2.58 -4.34
N ASN A 338 23.31 1.37 -4.18
CA ASN A 338 23.62 0.44 -5.27
C ASN A 338 22.56 -0.66 -5.44
N THR A 339 21.45 -0.62 -4.71
CA THR A 339 20.25 -1.42 -5.00
C THR A 339 19.50 -0.77 -6.14
N TYR A 340 19.34 -1.50 -7.24
CA TYR A 340 18.60 -1.11 -8.43
C TYR A 340 17.15 -1.56 -8.32
N ILE A 341 16.34 -1.07 -9.25
CA ILE A 341 14.90 -1.32 -9.25
C ILE A 341 14.57 -2.22 -10.44
N THR A 342 13.93 -3.34 -10.14
CA THR A 342 13.42 -4.26 -11.13
C THR A 342 12.14 -3.68 -11.76
N PRO A 343 12.02 -3.63 -13.09
CA PRO A 343 10.81 -3.10 -13.71
C PRO A 343 9.59 -3.99 -13.46
N ASN A 344 8.56 -3.41 -12.84
CA ASN A 344 7.27 -4.07 -12.71
C ASN A 344 6.68 -4.43 -14.08
N ASN A 345 6.33 -5.70 -14.23
CA ASN A 345 5.73 -6.25 -15.45
C ASN A 345 4.37 -6.94 -15.19
N GLY A 346 3.92 -7.02 -13.93
CA GLY A 346 2.69 -7.69 -13.53
C GLY A 346 2.64 -9.19 -13.82
N ASP A 347 3.78 -9.82 -14.08
CA ASP A 347 3.90 -11.24 -14.42
C ASP A 347 4.98 -11.90 -13.57
N TRP A 348 4.54 -12.63 -12.54
CA TRP A 348 5.44 -13.32 -11.63
C TRP A 348 6.23 -14.46 -12.29
N THR A 349 5.80 -14.96 -13.46
CA THR A 349 6.39 -16.13 -14.10
C THR A 349 7.71 -15.82 -14.81
N ASN A 350 8.01 -14.54 -15.04
CA ASN A 350 9.23 -14.05 -15.66
C ASN A 350 9.68 -12.73 -15.01
N ILE A 351 10.81 -12.76 -14.33
CA ILE A 351 11.38 -11.57 -13.67
C ILE A 351 12.32 -10.88 -14.67
N PRO A 352 12.08 -9.61 -15.04
CA PRO A 352 12.99 -8.88 -15.92
C PRO A 352 14.30 -8.58 -15.19
N ASN A 353 15.36 -8.32 -15.95
CA ASN A 353 16.57 -7.75 -15.39
C ASN A 353 16.31 -6.30 -14.94
N ASP A 354 17.02 -5.87 -13.90
CA ASP A 354 17.12 -4.48 -13.48
C ASP A 354 17.32 -3.48 -14.62
N THR A 355 16.81 -2.27 -14.41
CA THR A 355 17.04 -1.14 -15.32
C THR A 355 17.94 -0.07 -14.72
N ASN A 356 18.61 0.67 -15.60
CA ASN A 356 19.51 1.77 -15.22
C ASN A 356 20.68 1.35 -14.30
N ILE A 357 21.06 0.07 -14.33
CA ILE A 357 22.26 -0.43 -13.65
C ILE A 357 23.48 0.39 -14.04
N ASN A 358 24.24 0.82 -13.03
CA ASN A 358 25.61 1.22 -13.24
C ASN A 358 26.51 0.00 -13.06
N SER A 359 27.06 -0.46 -14.19
CA SER A 359 27.92 -1.64 -14.25
C SER A 359 29.17 -1.61 -13.35
N THR A 360 29.56 -0.44 -12.83
CA THR A 360 30.73 -0.29 -11.97
C THR A 360 30.42 -0.40 -10.48
N THR A 361 29.15 -0.33 -10.08
CA THR A 361 28.75 -0.22 -8.67
C THR A 361 27.77 -1.29 -8.22
N PHE A 362 26.98 -1.87 -9.12
CA PHE A 362 26.04 -2.94 -8.77
C PHE A 362 26.74 -4.24 -8.33
N PHE A 363 26.01 -5.11 -7.64
CA PHE A 363 26.48 -6.44 -7.28
C PHE A 363 26.36 -7.41 -8.47
N ASN A 364 27.46 -7.65 -9.17
CA ASN A 364 27.47 -8.63 -10.26
C ASN A 364 27.86 -10.02 -9.75
N TYR A 365 26.90 -10.93 -9.59
CA TYR A 365 27.16 -12.29 -9.10
C TYR A 365 28.13 -13.09 -9.99
N ILE A 366 27.97 -13.00 -11.30
CA ILE A 366 28.78 -13.75 -12.28
C ILE A 366 30.25 -13.37 -12.17
N ASP A 367 30.53 -12.07 -12.11
CA ASP A 367 31.89 -11.55 -12.05
C ASP A 367 32.50 -11.71 -10.65
N THR A 368 31.71 -11.48 -9.60
CA THR A 368 32.13 -11.64 -8.19
C THR A 368 32.63 -13.06 -7.90
N PHE A 369 31.94 -14.08 -8.43
CA PHE A 369 32.32 -15.48 -8.25
C PHE A 369 33.07 -16.08 -9.43
N THR A 370 33.48 -15.26 -10.42
CA THR A 370 34.29 -15.67 -11.57
C THR A 370 33.72 -16.87 -12.34
N LEU A 371 32.39 -16.96 -12.46
CA LEU A 371 31.71 -18.18 -12.95
C LEU A 371 32.15 -18.60 -14.37
N ARG A 372 32.54 -17.62 -15.20
CA ARG A 372 33.04 -17.82 -16.56
C ARG A 372 34.37 -18.57 -16.64
N TRP A 373 35.08 -18.69 -15.52
CA TRP A 373 36.36 -19.40 -15.45
C TRP A 373 36.19 -20.92 -15.51
N ASN A 374 35.00 -21.45 -15.20
CA ASN A 374 34.71 -22.88 -15.28
C ASN A 374 33.76 -23.23 -16.44
N PRO A 375 34.26 -23.34 -17.68
CA PRO A 375 33.41 -23.57 -18.86
C PRO A 375 32.76 -24.97 -18.89
N THR A 376 33.08 -25.85 -17.95
CA THR A 376 32.48 -27.20 -17.86
C THR A 376 31.16 -27.21 -17.10
N VAL A 377 30.89 -26.17 -16.33
CA VAL A 377 29.66 -26.00 -15.54
C VAL A 377 28.84 -24.90 -16.18
N THR A 378 27.57 -25.20 -16.47
CA THR A 378 26.61 -24.18 -16.91
C THR A 378 25.98 -23.54 -15.68
N TYR A 379 25.94 -22.22 -15.62
CA TYR A 379 25.30 -21.48 -14.52
C TYR A 379 24.04 -20.79 -15.03
N TYR A 380 22.95 -20.92 -14.29
CA TYR A 380 21.68 -20.25 -14.52
C TYR A 380 21.63 -19.05 -13.56
N ALA A 381 21.95 -17.87 -14.06
CA ALA A 381 22.12 -16.66 -13.26
C ALA A 381 21.83 -15.41 -14.08
N PRO A 382 21.27 -14.34 -13.47
CA PRO A 382 21.08 -13.08 -14.15
C PRO A 382 22.41 -12.46 -14.58
N VAL A 383 22.41 -11.83 -15.76
CA VAL A 383 23.58 -11.11 -16.29
C VAL A 383 23.62 -9.62 -15.95
N SER A 384 22.46 -9.05 -15.62
CA SER A 384 22.28 -7.61 -15.39
C SER A 384 21.26 -7.40 -14.27
N GLU A 385 21.59 -7.90 -13.09
CA GLU A 385 20.78 -7.84 -11.89
C GLU A 385 21.72 -7.76 -10.69
N ASP A 386 21.38 -6.99 -9.66
CA ASP A 386 22.14 -6.92 -8.40
C ASP A 386 21.67 -7.92 -7.32
N MET A 387 20.66 -8.72 -7.63
CA MET A 387 20.02 -9.73 -6.78
C MET A 387 19.21 -9.16 -5.61
N ALA A 388 18.81 -7.90 -5.71
CA ALA A 388 17.99 -7.19 -4.76
C ALA A 388 16.93 -6.38 -5.50
N ASP A 389 15.80 -6.13 -4.86
CA ASP A 389 14.81 -5.19 -5.37
C ASP A 389 14.00 -4.59 -4.22
N GLN A 390 13.40 -3.44 -4.49
CA GLN A 390 12.64 -2.67 -3.51
C GLN A 390 11.48 -1.95 -4.15
N ASP A 391 10.41 -1.81 -3.39
CA ASP A 391 9.33 -0.90 -3.79
C ASP A 391 8.56 -0.38 -2.57
N VAL A 392 7.58 0.48 -2.82
CA VAL A 392 6.68 1.01 -1.80
C VAL A 392 5.22 0.67 -2.08
N SER A 393 4.50 0.31 -1.03
CA SER A 393 3.04 0.33 -1.03
C SER A 393 2.58 1.70 -0.53
N MET A 394 1.68 2.35 -1.27
CA MET A 394 1.20 3.70 -0.99
C MET A 394 -0.20 3.69 -0.40
N VAL A 395 -0.42 4.47 0.67
CA VAL A 395 -1.76 4.80 1.16
C VAL A 395 -2.18 6.20 0.73
N GLN A 396 -3.41 6.32 0.26
CA GLN A 396 -4.11 7.59 0.06
C GLN A 396 -5.33 7.61 0.98
N PHE A 397 -5.55 8.76 1.62
CA PHE A 397 -6.67 8.95 2.54
C PHE A 397 -7.69 9.92 1.97
N GLY A 398 -8.96 9.68 2.27
CA GLY A 398 -10.05 10.59 2.00
C GLY A 398 -11.04 10.67 3.16
N ASP A 399 -11.66 11.83 3.31
CA ASP A 399 -12.83 12.04 4.16
C ASP A 399 -13.88 12.91 3.46
N VAL A 400 -15.10 12.88 3.99
CA VAL A 400 -16.22 13.65 3.45
C VAL A 400 -16.88 14.44 4.57
N VAL A 401 -16.99 15.74 4.36
CA VAL A 401 -17.69 16.65 5.26
C VAL A 401 -18.83 17.34 4.53
N VAL A 402 -19.91 17.58 5.25
CA VAL A 402 -21.10 18.25 4.75
C VAL A 402 -21.16 19.65 5.33
N ASP A 403 -21.13 20.66 4.46
CA ASP A 403 -21.19 22.07 4.80
C ASP A 403 -22.60 22.63 4.58
N TYR A 404 -23.00 23.54 5.47
CA TYR A 404 -24.32 24.17 5.45
C TYR A 404 -24.16 25.67 5.28
N VAL A 405 -24.47 26.20 4.09
CA VAL A 405 -24.21 27.60 3.76
C VAL A 405 -25.45 28.36 3.34
N VAL A 406 -25.44 29.68 3.52
CA VAL A 406 -26.45 30.56 2.91
C VAL A 406 -26.27 30.52 1.38
N GLN A 407 -27.37 30.29 0.67
CA GLN A 407 -27.44 30.19 -0.78
C GLN A 407 -26.65 31.29 -1.49
N GLY A 408 -25.76 30.90 -2.41
CA GLY A 408 -24.94 31.81 -3.20
C GLY A 408 -23.80 32.49 -2.43
N THR A 409 -23.50 32.05 -1.20
CA THR A 409 -22.42 32.58 -0.37
C THR A 409 -21.64 31.47 0.33
N SER A 410 -20.52 31.80 0.98
CA SER A 410 -19.76 30.89 1.85
C SER A 410 -20.11 31.04 3.35
N THR A 411 -21.23 31.69 3.68
CA THR A 411 -21.62 31.94 5.08
C THR A 411 -22.14 30.66 5.71
N GLN A 412 -21.36 30.06 6.61
CA GLN A 412 -21.69 28.81 7.28
C GLN A 412 -22.74 29.01 8.38
N LEU A 413 -23.79 28.19 8.37
CA LEU A 413 -24.95 28.29 9.27
C LEU A 413 -24.80 27.42 10.53
N GLN A 414 -24.01 26.36 10.46
CA GLN A 414 -23.69 25.45 11.57
C GLN A 414 -22.39 24.69 11.28
N PRO A 415 -21.75 24.05 12.28
CA PRO A 415 -20.57 23.23 12.05
C PRO A 415 -20.81 22.17 10.97
N SER A 416 -19.77 21.86 10.19
CA SER A 416 -19.82 20.80 9.19
C SER A 416 -20.11 19.45 9.87
N TYR A 417 -20.88 18.62 9.17
CA TYR A 417 -21.13 17.24 9.61
C TYR A 417 -20.08 16.32 9.00
N MET A 418 -19.51 15.41 9.80
CA MET A 418 -18.57 14.39 9.32
C MET A 418 -19.37 13.20 8.82
N ASP A 419 -19.49 13.09 7.49
CA ASP A 419 -20.19 12.00 6.80
C ASP A 419 -19.31 10.74 6.79
N THR A 420 -18.16 10.85 6.14
CA THR A 420 -17.19 9.76 6.03
C THR A 420 -15.94 10.14 6.81
N THR A 421 -15.64 9.41 7.88
CA THR A 421 -14.40 9.60 8.65
C THR A 421 -13.18 9.23 7.80
N LEU A 422 -12.06 9.95 8.00
CA LEU A 422 -10.78 9.72 7.33
C LEU A 422 -10.39 8.24 7.31
N ARG A 423 -10.24 7.72 6.09
CA ARG A 423 -9.94 6.31 5.83
C ARG A 423 -9.19 6.15 4.50
N PRO A 424 -8.53 5.00 4.27
CA PRO A 424 -7.95 4.69 2.97
C PRO A 424 -8.99 4.77 1.86
N LEU A 425 -8.54 5.17 0.66
CA LEU A 425 -9.42 5.21 -0.51
C LEU A 425 -9.92 3.83 -0.89
N PHE A 426 -9.13 2.78 -0.69
CA PHE A 426 -9.51 1.41 -1.02
C PHE A 426 -10.09 0.68 0.20
N ASN A 427 -11.17 -0.05 -0.03
CA ASN A 427 -11.75 -1.02 0.91
C ASN A 427 -10.85 -2.26 1.03
N ALA A 428 -11.10 -3.09 2.04
CA ALA A 428 -10.33 -4.32 2.27
C ALA A 428 -10.37 -5.31 1.09
N ASP A 429 -11.39 -5.25 0.23
CA ASP A 429 -11.49 -6.05 -0.98
C ASP A 429 -10.81 -5.43 -2.22
N GLY A 430 -10.11 -4.30 -2.04
CA GLY A 430 -9.44 -3.56 -3.11
C GLY A 430 -10.37 -2.67 -3.95
N SER A 431 -11.67 -2.62 -3.66
CA SER A 431 -12.59 -1.68 -4.33
C SER A 431 -12.43 -0.26 -3.80
N LEU A 432 -12.75 0.76 -4.60
CA LEU A 432 -12.76 2.15 -4.13
C LEU A 432 -13.91 2.39 -3.14
N GLY A 433 -13.62 3.15 -2.09
CA GLY A 433 -14.58 3.64 -1.13
C GLY A 433 -15.60 4.57 -1.80
N MET A 434 -16.82 4.57 -1.26
CA MET A 434 -17.93 5.40 -1.70
C MET A 434 -18.45 6.21 -0.52
N TYR A 435 -19.07 7.36 -0.80
CA TYR A 435 -19.81 8.15 0.17
C TYR A 435 -21.22 8.47 -0.32
N ASP A 436 -22.13 8.75 0.60
CA ASP A 436 -23.49 9.22 0.35
C ASP A 436 -23.93 10.24 1.41
N ALA A 437 -23.65 11.51 1.15
CA ALA A 437 -23.98 12.65 2.01
C ALA A 437 -25.45 13.09 1.93
N ALA A 438 -26.35 12.19 1.53
CA ALA A 438 -27.79 12.38 1.52
C ALA A 438 -28.54 11.24 2.22
N GLU A 439 -27.84 10.30 2.84
CA GLU A 439 -28.44 9.06 3.34
C GLU A 439 -29.25 9.26 4.63
N ASN A 440 -28.98 10.32 5.40
CA ASN A 440 -29.72 10.59 6.63
C ASN A 440 -30.12 12.05 6.85
N THR A 441 -31.12 12.26 7.70
CA THR A 441 -31.65 13.60 8.01
C THR A 441 -30.73 14.44 8.90
N SER A 442 -29.67 13.83 9.47
CA SER A 442 -28.68 14.56 10.26
C SER A 442 -27.70 15.29 9.36
N GLU A 443 -27.37 14.71 8.21
CA GLU A 443 -26.62 15.32 7.10
C GLU A 443 -27.47 16.31 6.30
N LEU A 444 -28.79 16.11 6.29
CA LEU A 444 -29.71 16.92 5.48
C LEU A 444 -30.87 17.53 6.31
N PRO A 445 -30.58 18.43 7.26
CA PRO A 445 -31.63 19.12 8.01
C PRO A 445 -32.44 20.01 7.07
N GLN A 446 -33.77 19.86 7.10
CA GLN A 446 -34.68 20.64 6.26
C GLN A 446 -34.71 22.13 6.66
N THR A 447 -34.40 22.42 7.92
CA THR A 447 -34.32 23.78 8.46
C THR A 447 -33.16 23.93 9.42
N ILE A 448 -32.49 25.08 9.41
CA ILE A 448 -31.42 25.44 10.35
C ILE A 448 -31.76 26.79 11.00
N THR A 449 -31.58 26.90 12.32
CA THR A 449 -31.72 28.18 13.03
C THR A 449 -30.33 28.78 13.26
N TYR A 450 -30.10 29.97 12.72
CA TYR A 450 -28.83 30.70 12.83
C TYR A 450 -29.09 32.15 13.23
N ASN A 451 -28.48 32.61 14.31
CA ASN A 451 -28.68 33.96 14.88
C ASN A 451 -30.16 34.32 15.16
N GLY A 452 -31.01 33.32 15.43
CA GLY A 452 -32.43 33.51 15.72
C GLY A 452 -33.34 33.49 14.48
N ASP A 453 -32.75 33.48 13.28
CA ASP A 453 -33.45 33.35 12.02
C ASP A 453 -33.50 31.89 11.57
N VAL A 454 -34.61 31.49 10.96
CA VAL A 454 -34.78 30.13 10.39
C VAL A 454 -34.42 30.17 8.91
N TYR A 455 -33.60 29.23 8.46
CA TYR A 455 -33.22 29.03 7.07
C TYR A 455 -33.76 27.68 6.57
N ASN A 456 -34.36 27.64 5.39
CA ASN A 456 -34.90 26.43 4.76
C ASN A 456 -33.91 25.87 3.73
N LEU A 457 -33.78 24.55 3.68
CA LEU A 457 -32.96 23.86 2.68
C LEU A 457 -33.45 24.18 1.26
N VAL A 458 -32.51 24.57 0.40
CA VAL A 458 -32.73 24.69 -1.05
C VAL A 458 -32.35 23.39 -1.74
N GLY A 459 -31.19 22.84 -1.40
CA GLY A 459 -30.61 21.65 -2.03
C GLY A 459 -29.07 21.74 -2.07
N PRO A 460 -28.41 20.76 -2.70
CA PRO A 460 -26.94 20.81 -2.85
C PRO A 460 -26.53 21.95 -3.79
N SER A 461 -25.34 22.50 -3.57
CA SER A 461 -24.68 23.44 -4.47
C SER A 461 -24.47 22.80 -5.84
N ALA A 462 -24.46 23.63 -6.90
CA ALA A 462 -24.28 23.18 -8.27
C ALA A 462 -22.95 22.44 -8.54
N THR A 463 -21.93 22.66 -7.70
CA THR A 463 -20.62 22.00 -7.79
C THR A 463 -20.46 20.81 -6.86
N SER A 464 -21.44 20.53 -6.00
CA SER A 464 -21.35 19.44 -5.04
C SER A 464 -22.02 18.18 -5.59
N LEU A 465 -21.28 17.08 -5.50
CA LEU A 465 -21.81 15.74 -5.69
C LEU A 465 -22.22 15.22 -4.31
N VAL A 466 -23.46 14.78 -4.16
CA VAL A 466 -23.99 14.30 -2.86
C VAL A 466 -23.64 12.83 -2.60
N SER A 467 -23.22 12.10 -3.62
CA SER A 467 -22.68 10.75 -3.49
C SER A 467 -21.66 10.49 -4.60
N GLY A 468 -20.71 9.59 -4.33
CA GLY A 468 -19.64 9.32 -5.29
C GLY A 468 -18.49 8.49 -4.72
N LEU A 469 -17.43 8.38 -5.51
CA LEU A 469 -16.17 7.78 -5.08
C LEU A 469 -15.50 8.68 -4.05
N LEU A 470 -14.90 8.07 -3.03
CA LEU A 470 -14.01 8.77 -2.11
C LEU A 470 -12.75 9.20 -2.87
N LEU A 471 -12.37 10.46 -2.71
CA LEU A 471 -11.19 11.06 -3.34
C LEU A 471 -10.12 11.36 -2.29
N GLU A 472 -8.87 11.50 -2.74
CA GLU A 472 -7.78 11.90 -1.86
C GLU A 472 -8.04 13.29 -1.26
N GLY A 473 -7.83 13.42 0.05
CA GLY A 473 -8.11 14.64 0.81
C GLY A 473 -9.57 14.78 1.24
N THR A 474 -9.93 16.00 1.65
CA THR A 474 -11.27 16.30 2.16
C THR A 474 -12.22 16.71 1.05
N THR A 475 -13.27 15.92 0.87
CA THR A 475 -14.39 16.26 -0.03
C THR A 475 -15.44 17.06 0.73
N HIS A 476 -15.77 18.24 0.20
CA HIS A 476 -16.81 19.12 0.75
C HIS A 476 -18.11 19.00 -0.04
N VAL A 477 -19.15 18.44 0.59
CA VAL A 477 -20.51 18.43 0.06
C VAL A 477 -21.26 19.62 0.65
N VAL A 478 -21.64 20.57 -0.20
CA VAL A 478 -22.23 21.85 0.25
C VAL A 478 -23.73 21.84 0.02
N TYR A 479 -24.52 21.99 1.09
CA TYR A 479 -25.95 22.27 1.03
C TYR A 479 -26.24 23.76 1.23
N GLU A 480 -27.08 24.29 0.35
CA GLU A 480 -27.49 25.70 0.36
C GLU A 480 -28.85 25.89 1.05
N TYR A 481 -28.96 26.99 1.79
CA TYR A 481 -30.15 27.35 2.55
C TYR A 481 -30.56 28.80 2.31
N VAL A 482 -31.86 29.08 2.34
CA VAL A 482 -32.43 30.42 2.17
C VAL A 482 -33.21 30.84 3.40
N LEU A 483 -33.16 32.12 3.76
CA LEU A 483 -33.90 32.68 4.89
C LEU A 483 -35.41 32.40 4.74
N ALA A 484 -36.03 31.81 5.76
CA ALA A 484 -37.45 31.50 5.78
C ALA A 484 -38.29 32.78 5.77
N ALA A 485 -39.39 32.77 5.04
CA ALA A 485 -40.33 33.90 5.04
C ALA A 485 -40.94 34.07 6.44
N VAL A 486 -40.86 35.28 6.99
CA VAL A 486 -41.56 35.62 8.24
C VAL A 486 -43.07 35.47 8.01
N PRO A 487 -43.78 34.64 8.77
CA PRO A 487 -45.23 34.53 8.62
C PRO A 487 -45.86 35.91 8.86
N ALA A 488 -46.69 36.35 7.92
CA ALA A 488 -47.45 37.59 8.08
C ALA A 488 -48.27 37.50 9.39
N PRO A 489 -48.34 38.58 10.19
CA PRO A 489 -49.12 38.55 11.43
C PRO A 489 -50.56 38.16 11.08
N THR A 490 -51.02 37.04 11.63
CA THR A 490 -52.41 36.61 11.51
C THR A 490 -53.29 37.77 11.98
N PRO A 491 -54.21 38.30 11.15
CA PRO A 491 -55.12 39.34 11.59
C PRO A 491 -55.83 38.86 12.84
N SER A 492 -55.70 39.61 13.94
CA SER A 492 -56.43 39.31 15.17
C SER A 492 -57.93 39.39 14.86
N THR A 493 -58.61 38.24 14.82
CA THR A 493 -60.06 38.19 14.82
C THR A 493 -60.56 38.94 16.07
N PRO A 494 -61.43 39.96 15.94
CA PRO A 494 -61.98 40.66 17.08
C PRO A 494 -62.68 39.67 18.02
N ALA A 495 -62.39 39.80 19.32
CA ALA A 495 -63.01 38.98 20.35
C ALA A 495 -64.55 39.13 20.28
N THR A 496 -65.25 38.01 20.10
CA THR A 496 -66.70 37.94 20.25
C THR A 496 -67.07 38.32 21.69
N PRO A 497 -67.98 39.29 21.91
CA PRO A 497 -68.41 39.67 23.26
C PRO A 497 -69.00 38.49 24.04
N ALA A 498 -68.57 38.35 25.29
CA ALA A 498 -69.03 37.30 26.19
C ALA A 498 -70.54 37.43 26.49
N THR A 499 -71.28 36.35 26.27
CA THR A 499 -72.69 36.23 26.66
C THR A 499 -72.81 35.99 28.17
N PRO A 500 -73.72 36.67 28.91
CA PRO A 500 -73.85 36.51 30.35
C PRO A 500 -74.30 35.10 30.77
N ALA A 501 -73.67 34.55 31.81
CA ALA A 501 -74.03 33.27 32.39
C ALA A 501 -75.37 33.35 33.15
N THR A 502 -76.25 32.36 32.92
CA THR A 502 -77.50 32.16 33.67
C THR A 502 -77.24 31.26 34.89
N PRO A 503 -77.82 31.54 36.08
CA PRO A 503 -77.55 30.77 37.30
C PRO A 503 -78.30 29.44 37.35
N ALA A 504 -77.66 28.38 37.85
CA ALA A 504 -78.32 27.13 38.23
C ALA A 504 -78.10 26.81 39.72
N THR A 505 -79.21 26.58 40.42
CA THR A 505 -79.34 26.15 41.84
C THR A 505 -79.38 24.60 41.92
N PRO A 506 -79.36 23.93 43.10
CA PRO A 506 -78.41 22.88 43.41
C PRO A 506 -79.02 21.47 43.51
N ALA A 507 -78.20 20.42 43.39
CA ALA A 507 -78.55 19.07 43.83
C ALA A 507 -77.41 18.41 44.62
N ALA A 508 -77.83 17.63 45.61
CA ALA A 508 -77.15 17.20 46.83
C ALA A 508 -76.31 15.89 46.66
N PRO A 509 -75.62 15.39 47.69
CA PRO A 509 -74.28 14.79 47.60
C PRO A 509 -74.24 13.25 47.52
N THR A 510 -73.08 12.70 47.17
CA THR A 510 -72.65 11.37 47.65
C THR A 510 -71.14 11.32 47.90
N GLN A 511 -70.79 10.80 49.08
CA GLN A 511 -69.46 10.65 49.70
C GLN A 511 -68.52 9.76 48.86
N SER A 512 -67.32 10.24 48.52
CA SER A 512 -66.03 10.16 49.23
C SER A 512 -65.39 8.77 49.32
N THR A 513 -64.29 8.59 48.60
CA THR A 513 -63.15 7.79 49.07
C THR A 513 -61.85 8.48 48.66
N GLN A 514 -60.88 8.39 49.57
CA GLN A 514 -59.88 9.41 49.84
C GLN A 514 -58.60 9.23 49.01
N THR A 515 -58.06 10.39 48.64
CA THR A 515 -56.67 10.77 48.34
C THR A 515 -55.63 10.18 49.35
N PRO A 516 -54.30 10.19 49.07
CA PRO A 516 -53.54 11.45 49.07
C PRO A 516 -52.60 11.70 47.89
N LYS A 517 -52.54 13.01 47.62
CA LYS A 517 -51.62 13.82 46.83
C LYS A 517 -50.27 13.91 47.54
N THR A 518 -49.18 14.25 46.83
CA THR A 518 -48.36 15.47 47.08
C THR A 518 -47.09 15.51 46.22
N ALA A 519 -46.96 16.64 45.52
CA ALA A 519 -45.81 17.48 45.14
C ALA A 519 -44.49 16.92 44.57
N ASP A 520 -44.08 17.61 43.49
CA ASP A 520 -42.75 18.15 43.18
C ASP A 520 -41.58 17.82 44.13
N THR A 521 -40.45 17.43 43.54
CA THR A 521 -39.23 18.28 43.48
C THR A 521 -38.05 17.53 42.84
N THR A 522 -37.38 18.22 41.91
CA THR A 522 -35.92 18.29 41.67
C THR A 522 -34.99 17.06 41.56
N ASN A 523 -34.04 17.27 40.65
CA ASN A 523 -32.58 17.05 40.77
C ASN A 523 -31.92 15.82 40.14
N LEU A 524 -31.32 16.15 39.00
CA LEU A 524 -30.10 15.65 38.38
C LEU A 524 -28.95 15.46 39.40
N SER A 525 -28.89 14.30 40.05
CA SER A 525 -27.68 13.76 40.70
C SER A 525 -27.93 12.29 41.09
N GLY A 526 -27.65 11.35 40.18
CA GLY A 526 -27.89 9.93 40.50
C GLY A 526 -27.52 8.86 39.47
N TYR A 527 -26.85 9.17 38.36
CA TYR A 527 -26.43 8.17 37.36
C TYR A 527 -24.92 7.91 37.34
N VAL A 528 -24.30 7.69 38.52
CA VAL A 528 -22.92 7.18 38.63
C VAL A 528 -22.81 5.91 39.50
N ALA A 529 -23.90 5.40 40.08
CA ALA A 529 -23.84 4.26 41.01
C ALA A 529 -24.39 2.92 40.46
N ALA A 530 -24.50 2.75 39.13
CA ALA A 530 -25.00 1.50 38.53
C ALA A 530 -24.01 0.78 37.59
N LEU A 531 -22.80 1.32 37.37
CA LEU A 531 -21.77 0.69 36.52
C LEU A 531 -20.58 0.09 37.30
N LEU A 532 -20.55 0.20 38.63
CA LEU A 532 -19.46 -0.32 39.48
C LEU A 532 -19.79 -1.65 40.19
N ALA A 533 -20.93 -2.28 39.90
CA ALA A 533 -21.30 -3.58 40.47
C ALA A 533 -21.09 -4.77 39.51
N ALA A 534 -20.65 -4.53 38.26
CA ALA A 534 -20.39 -5.60 37.29
C ALA A 534 -18.90 -6.04 37.22
N PHE A 535 -17.96 -5.28 37.80
CA PHE A 535 -16.52 -5.56 37.70
C PHE A 535 -15.88 -6.30 38.89
N VAL A 536 -16.63 -6.60 39.96
CA VAL A 536 -16.09 -7.35 41.13
C VAL A 536 -16.49 -8.84 41.10
N GLY A 537 -17.37 -9.26 40.16
CA GLY A 537 -17.86 -10.64 40.06
C GLY A 537 -16.99 -11.61 39.25
N PHE A 538 -16.11 -11.13 38.36
CA PHE A 538 -15.31 -12.00 37.49
C PHE A 538 -13.90 -12.32 38.01
N SER A 539 -13.40 -11.58 39.01
CA SER A 539 -12.03 -11.76 39.52
C SER A 539 -11.89 -12.87 40.56
N LEU A 540 -13.00 -13.47 41.04
CA LEU A 540 -12.96 -14.51 42.07
C LEU A 540 -13.11 -15.96 41.57
N THR A 541 -13.45 -16.17 40.29
CA THR A 541 -13.61 -17.53 39.73
C THR A 541 -12.36 -18.05 39.02
N ALA A 542 -11.38 -17.19 38.72
CA ALA A 542 -10.15 -17.59 38.01
C ALA A 542 -8.98 -18.01 38.94
N VAL A 543 -9.05 -17.77 40.26
CA VAL A 543 -7.91 -18.05 41.17
C VAL A 543 -7.93 -19.46 41.79
N ASN A 544 -9.03 -20.23 41.67
CA ASN A 544 -9.15 -21.56 42.28
C ASN A 544 -8.88 -22.76 41.35
N ARG A 545 -8.31 -22.56 40.15
CA ARG A 545 -7.90 -23.68 39.26
C ARG A 545 -6.38 -23.84 39.07
N TYR A 546 -5.56 -23.15 39.85
CA TYR A 546 -4.13 -23.46 39.98
C TYR A 546 -3.82 -23.81 41.45
N LYS A 547 -4.24 -25.01 41.86
CA LYS A 547 -3.69 -25.77 43.01
C LYS A 547 -4.34 -27.17 43.07
N SER A 548 -3.86 -28.07 42.21
CA SER A 548 -3.64 -29.50 42.47
C SER A 548 -2.75 -30.06 41.39
#